data_AF-A0A835FAE8-F1
#
_entry.id   AF-A0A835FAE8-F1
#
_cell.length_a   1.000
_cell.length_b   1.000
_cell.length_c   1.000
_cell.angle_alpha   90.00
_cell.angle_beta   90.00
_cell.angle_gamma   90.00
#
_symmetry.space_group_name_H-M   'P 1'
#
loop_
_entity.id
_entity.type
_entity.pdbx_description
1 polymer ?
#
loop_
_entity_poly.entity_id
_entity_poly.type
_entity_poly.pdbx_seq_one_letter_code
_entity_poly.pdbx_strand_id
1 'polypeptide(L)'
;MAISEAMNGLFVDGLYLRLRSRVHGTYLHAERDGVGLSLLPRGAVGYPAEAAVWRVHRFLRDGVNYVLIHGAAYGRYLALSDEPATPGCVGMRAVQRGFDDPVLDAVMWKPAAVPDAPAGHVLMRHLLNGTLRANGRFRVWNNGVSIDMYFGNRSTMRQWMVEVVPPRPQGYVPVLPAPSETPRRHTFLFWRPRAPGVARRRIIRYLLPQQPLNFGPGHKVPSFAFYSPSVYNLRTQMGIRVHDGEIGVTIMCVQAGLYGRLTPLITDLPHIDEPLHIVVYLAGTPGENFAVFLVVRAALVICLSLFQQEDSVVLRFIFSSLLSGSVLIGRTACSSK
;
A
#
# COMPACT_ATOMS: atom_id res chain seq x y z
N MET A 1 -18.96 -9.63 -20.39
CA MET A 1 -19.31 -10.00 -19.00
C MET A 1 -18.15 -10.73 -18.32
N ALA A 2 -17.65 -11.84 -18.87
CA ALA A 2 -16.52 -12.59 -18.29
C ALA A 2 -15.22 -11.77 -18.08
N ILE A 3 -14.86 -10.89 -19.04
CA ILE A 3 -13.63 -10.06 -18.94
C ILE A 3 -13.75 -9.01 -17.82
N SER A 4 -14.93 -8.42 -17.61
CA SER A 4 -15.14 -7.46 -16.52
C SER A 4 -15.17 -8.13 -15.16
N GLU A 5 -15.71 -9.36 -15.06
CA GLU A 5 -15.74 -10.14 -13.81
C GLU A 5 -14.34 -10.61 -13.39
N ALA A 6 -13.55 -11.14 -14.32
CA ALA A 6 -12.17 -11.53 -14.05
C ALA A 6 -11.30 -10.34 -13.60
N MET A 7 -11.51 -9.16 -14.20
CA MET A 7 -10.81 -7.94 -13.80
C MET A 7 -11.25 -7.41 -12.43
N ASN A 8 -12.53 -7.57 -12.08
CA ASN A 8 -13.03 -7.24 -10.74
C ASN A 8 -12.39 -8.13 -9.66
N GLY A 9 -12.05 -9.38 -9.98
CA GLY A 9 -11.30 -10.28 -9.08
C GLY A 9 -9.87 -9.82 -8.76
N LEU A 10 -9.25 -9.01 -9.63
CA LEU A 10 -7.89 -8.48 -9.43
C LEU A 10 -7.84 -7.25 -8.51
N PHE A 11 -8.97 -6.54 -8.38
CA PHE A 11 -9.08 -5.29 -7.62
C PHE A 11 -10.13 -5.39 -6.51
N VAL A 12 -10.12 -6.49 -5.76
CA VAL A 12 -10.91 -6.62 -4.53
C VAL A 12 -10.34 -5.70 -3.46
N ASP A 13 -11.23 -5.02 -2.71
CA ASP A 13 -10.82 -4.08 -1.67
C ASP A 13 -9.92 -4.75 -0.63
N GLY A 14 -8.81 -4.09 -0.31
CA GLY A 14 -7.85 -4.57 0.66
C GLY A 14 -6.82 -5.56 0.14
N LEU A 15 -6.95 -6.07 -1.11
CA LEU A 15 -5.91 -6.91 -1.71
C LEU A 15 -4.60 -6.16 -1.86
N TYR A 16 -3.50 -6.87 -1.68
CA TYR A 16 -2.17 -6.38 -2.01
C TYR A 16 -1.78 -6.89 -3.39
N LEU A 17 -1.19 -6.02 -4.19
CA LEU A 17 -0.76 -6.31 -5.55
C LEU A 17 0.56 -5.61 -5.86
N ARG A 18 1.19 -6.04 -6.94
CA ARG A 18 2.24 -5.30 -7.64
C ARG A 18 1.76 -5.01 -9.05
N LEU A 19 2.15 -3.83 -9.56
CA LEU A 19 1.93 -3.46 -10.95
C LEU A 19 3.23 -3.67 -11.71
N ARG A 20 3.27 -4.71 -12.55
CA ARG A 20 4.42 -5.05 -13.38
C ARG A 20 4.25 -4.48 -14.77
N SER A 21 5.21 -3.69 -15.22
CA SER A 21 5.25 -3.12 -16.56
C SER A 21 5.34 -4.23 -17.61
N ARG A 22 4.42 -4.26 -18.58
CA ARG A 22 4.46 -5.24 -19.68
C ARG A 22 5.70 -5.08 -20.55
N VAL A 23 6.18 -3.85 -20.73
CA VAL A 23 7.31 -3.54 -21.61
C VAL A 23 8.67 -3.90 -21.00
N HIS A 24 8.83 -3.77 -19.67
CA HIS A 24 10.12 -3.93 -18.99
C HIS A 24 10.17 -5.14 -18.05
N GLY A 25 9.03 -5.66 -17.63
CA GLY A 25 8.95 -6.66 -16.55
C GLY A 25 9.35 -6.12 -15.18
N THR A 26 9.63 -4.83 -15.04
CA THR A 26 9.89 -4.11 -13.79
C THR A 26 8.60 -3.68 -13.12
N TYR A 27 8.67 -3.24 -11.88
CA TYR A 27 7.52 -2.97 -11.02
C TYR A 27 7.42 -1.49 -10.71
N LEU A 28 6.19 -1.02 -10.50
CA LEU A 28 5.93 0.31 -9.97
C LEU A 28 6.40 0.40 -8.51
N HIS A 29 7.37 1.27 -8.24
CA HIS A 29 7.92 1.51 -6.93
C HIS A 29 7.62 2.92 -6.41
N ALA A 30 7.32 2.99 -5.12
CA ALA A 30 7.33 4.19 -4.31
C ALA A 30 8.78 4.64 -4.03
N GLU A 31 9.10 5.89 -4.37
CA GLU A 31 10.40 6.49 -4.05
C GLU A 31 10.49 7.00 -2.61
N ARG A 32 11.73 6.98 -2.09
CA ARG A 32 12.05 7.41 -0.71
C ARG A 32 11.83 8.88 -0.47
N ASP A 33 11.74 9.71 -1.51
CA ASP A 33 11.43 11.14 -1.37
C ASP A 33 9.98 11.40 -0.91
N GLY A 34 9.12 10.38 -0.91
CA GLY A 34 7.71 10.47 -0.56
C GLY A 34 6.82 11.04 -1.66
N VAL A 35 7.36 11.30 -2.85
CA VAL A 35 6.64 11.93 -3.97
C VAL A 35 6.87 11.17 -5.27
N GLY A 36 8.10 10.81 -5.59
CA GLY A 36 8.49 10.16 -6.82
C GLY A 36 7.97 8.74 -6.97
N LEU A 37 7.99 8.27 -8.21
CA LEU A 37 7.71 6.90 -8.60
C LEU A 37 8.77 6.45 -9.60
N SER A 38 9.14 5.18 -9.54
CA SER A 38 10.10 4.59 -10.47
C SER A 38 9.72 3.18 -10.87
N LEU A 39 10.38 2.71 -11.92
CA LEU A 39 10.32 1.33 -12.41
C LEU A 39 11.58 0.60 -12.01
N LEU A 40 11.46 -0.39 -11.12
CA LEU A 40 12.59 -1.14 -10.61
C LEU A 40 12.37 -2.65 -10.71
N PRO A 41 13.44 -3.46 -10.85
CA PRO A 41 13.33 -4.90 -10.74
C PRO A 41 12.78 -5.33 -9.37
N ARG A 42 12.18 -6.52 -9.32
CA ARG A 42 11.76 -7.11 -8.04
C ARG A 42 12.97 -7.31 -7.14
N GLY A 43 12.91 -6.82 -5.91
CA GLY A 43 14.03 -6.93 -4.97
C GLY A 43 15.20 -6.00 -5.30
N ALA A 44 14.94 -4.86 -5.96
CA ALA A 44 15.96 -3.87 -6.25
C ALA A 44 16.76 -3.48 -4.99
N VAL A 45 18.09 -3.59 -5.10
CA VAL A 45 19.02 -3.32 -4.00
C VAL A 45 18.86 -1.88 -3.52
N GLY A 46 18.80 -1.71 -2.19
CA GLY A 46 18.62 -0.39 -1.59
C GLY A 46 17.18 0.11 -1.58
N TYR A 47 16.19 -0.71 -1.93
CA TYR A 47 14.76 -0.38 -1.78
C TYR A 47 14.07 -1.40 -0.88
N PRO A 48 13.12 -0.97 -0.01
CA PRO A 48 12.32 -1.91 0.76
C PRO A 48 11.40 -2.70 -0.19
N ALA A 49 11.11 -3.95 0.15
CA ALA A 49 10.23 -4.80 -0.66
C ALA A 49 8.81 -4.23 -0.76
N GLU A 50 8.37 -3.52 0.28
CA GLU A 50 7.10 -2.83 0.41
C GLU A 50 6.95 -1.67 -0.57
N ALA A 51 8.05 -1.09 -1.08
CA ALA A 51 7.97 0.02 -2.04
C ALA A 51 7.30 -0.40 -3.36
N ALA A 52 7.38 -1.69 -3.71
CA ALA A 52 6.73 -2.25 -4.90
C ALA A 52 5.29 -2.72 -4.67
N VAL A 53 4.82 -2.67 -3.42
CA VAL A 53 3.58 -3.30 -2.98
C VAL A 53 2.51 -2.24 -2.75
N TRP A 54 1.35 -2.48 -3.34
CA TRP A 54 0.22 -1.56 -3.32
C TRP A 54 -1.02 -2.29 -2.85
N ARG A 55 -1.80 -1.65 -1.99
CA ARG A 55 -3.07 -2.12 -1.50
C ARG A 55 -4.19 -1.50 -2.31
N VAL A 56 -5.18 -2.30 -2.68
CA VAL A 56 -6.40 -1.83 -3.33
C VAL A 56 -7.29 -1.14 -2.31
N HIS A 57 -7.70 0.08 -2.63
CA HIS A 57 -8.72 0.81 -1.89
C HIS A 57 -9.87 1.12 -2.85
N ARG A 58 -10.99 0.40 -2.72
CA ARG A 58 -12.21 0.66 -3.52
C ARG A 58 -12.94 1.88 -2.96
N PHE A 59 -13.35 2.77 -3.86
CA PHE A 59 -14.01 4.02 -3.52
C PHE A 59 -15.19 4.25 -4.45
N LEU A 60 -16.38 4.45 -3.88
CA LEU A 60 -17.60 4.74 -4.64
C LEU A 60 -17.87 6.25 -4.57
N ARG A 61 -17.97 6.88 -5.74
CA ARG A 61 -18.34 8.30 -5.85
C ARG A 61 -19.28 8.50 -7.02
N ASP A 62 -20.38 9.20 -6.78
CA ASP A 62 -21.37 9.55 -7.81
C ASP A 62 -21.84 8.32 -8.62
N GLY A 63 -22.02 7.19 -7.94
CA GLY A 63 -22.41 5.90 -8.56
C GLY A 63 -21.28 5.17 -9.32
N VAL A 64 -20.09 5.74 -9.37
CA VAL A 64 -18.93 5.20 -10.10
C VAL A 64 -17.94 4.56 -9.12
N ASN A 65 -17.58 3.31 -9.42
CA ASN A 65 -16.52 2.61 -8.68
C ASN A 65 -15.14 3.03 -9.20
N TYR A 66 -14.33 3.55 -8.29
CA TYR A 66 -12.91 3.83 -8.49
C TYR A 66 -12.06 2.88 -7.66
N VAL A 67 -10.82 2.73 -8.12
CA VAL A 67 -9.76 2.08 -7.37
C VAL A 67 -8.71 3.13 -7.04
N LEU A 68 -8.38 3.24 -5.77
CA LEU A 68 -7.26 3.98 -5.24
C LEU A 68 -6.12 2.98 -5.01
N ILE A 69 -4.93 3.32 -5.46
CA ILE A 69 -3.74 2.46 -5.35
C ILE A 69 -2.89 2.98 -4.17
N HIS A 70 -2.99 2.29 -3.05
CA HIS A 70 -2.48 2.73 -1.74
C HIS A 70 -1.15 2.03 -1.39
N GLY A 71 -0.05 2.77 -1.35
CA GLY A 71 1.29 2.23 -1.17
C GLY A 71 1.55 1.64 0.22
N ALA A 72 2.12 0.43 0.27
CA ALA A 72 2.40 -0.28 1.52
C ALA A 72 3.63 0.25 2.28
N ALA A 73 4.56 0.94 1.60
CA ALA A 73 5.74 1.51 2.25
C ALA A 73 5.39 2.77 3.08
N TYR A 74 4.73 3.74 2.46
CA TYR A 74 4.55 5.07 3.06
C TYR A 74 3.08 5.43 3.34
N GLY A 75 2.14 4.52 3.05
CA GLY A 75 0.69 4.78 3.15
C GLY A 75 0.15 5.82 2.16
N ARG A 76 0.97 6.27 1.20
CA ARG A 76 0.60 7.29 0.21
C ARG A 76 -0.07 6.67 -1.00
N TYR A 77 -0.84 7.47 -1.73
CA TYR A 77 -1.63 7.02 -2.89
C TYR A 77 -0.95 7.41 -4.19
N LEU A 78 -0.98 6.49 -5.16
CA LEU A 78 -0.63 6.79 -6.55
C LEU A 78 -1.58 7.86 -7.10
N ALA A 79 -1.03 8.94 -7.61
CA ALA A 79 -1.80 10.09 -8.04
C ALA A 79 -1.24 10.78 -9.28
N LEU A 80 -2.12 11.54 -9.93
CA LEU A 80 -1.77 12.58 -10.89
C LEU A 80 -1.28 13.84 -10.15
N SER A 81 -0.21 14.43 -10.65
CA SER A 81 0.20 15.79 -10.32
C SER A 81 -0.16 16.74 -11.47
N ASP A 82 -0.32 18.01 -11.10
CA ASP A 82 -0.43 19.18 -11.97
C ASP A 82 0.88 19.54 -12.70
N GLU A 83 2.00 18.91 -12.33
CA GLU A 83 3.28 19.12 -13.00
C GLU A 83 3.42 18.26 -14.27
N PRO A 84 4.09 18.77 -15.32
CA PRO A 84 4.46 17.96 -16.47
C PRO A 84 5.40 16.81 -16.05
N ALA A 85 5.36 15.71 -16.79
CA ALA A 85 6.26 14.59 -16.54
C ALA A 85 7.73 15.02 -16.61
N THR A 86 8.58 14.33 -15.86
CA THR A 86 10.03 14.62 -15.82
C THR A 86 10.66 14.49 -17.22
N PRO A 87 11.77 15.21 -17.49
CA PRO A 87 12.42 15.18 -18.80
C PRO A 87 12.65 13.75 -19.32
N GLY A 88 12.18 13.48 -20.54
CA GLY A 88 12.26 12.15 -21.17
C GLY A 88 11.05 11.24 -20.93
N CYS A 89 10.11 11.64 -20.09
CA CYS A 89 8.80 11.00 -19.94
C CYS A 89 7.72 11.74 -20.76
N VAL A 90 6.56 11.10 -20.95
CA VAL A 90 5.43 11.65 -21.72
C VAL A 90 4.26 11.99 -20.80
N GLY A 91 3.59 13.10 -21.07
CA GLY A 91 2.35 13.48 -20.40
C GLY A 91 2.59 14.16 -19.06
N MET A 92 1.78 13.83 -18.06
CA MET A 92 1.80 14.44 -16.73
C MET A 92 2.55 13.60 -15.72
N ARG A 93 3.05 14.23 -14.66
CA ARG A 93 3.80 13.57 -13.61
C ARG A 93 2.88 12.65 -12.79
N ALA A 94 3.30 11.40 -12.63
CA ALA A 94 2.72 10.48 -11.66
C ALA A 94 3.50 10.62 -10.34
N VAL A 95 2.78 10.69 -9.22
CA VAL A 95 3.37 10.91 -7.89
C VAL A 95 2.71 10.04 -6.82
N GLN A 96 3.31 10.04 -5.64
CA GLN A 96 2.71 9.58 -4.40
C GLN A 96 2.23 10.78 -3.57
N ARG A 97 1.00 10.74 -3.05
CA ARG A 97 0.48 11.81 -2.17
C ARG A 97 -0.41 11.30 -1.04
N GLY A 98 -0.61 12.13 -0.02
CA GLY A 98 -1.65 11.90 0.98
C GLY A 98 -3.06 11.97 0.37
N PHE A 99 -4.01 11.28 1.00
CA PHE A 99 -5.43 11.37 0.65
C PHE A 99 -6.11 12.33 1.64
N ASP A 100 -6.02 13.62 1.34
CA ASP A 100 -6.42 14.70 2.26
C ASP A 100 -7.84 15.23 2.05
N ASP A 101 -8.46 14.89 0.91
CA ASP A 101 -9.78 15.35 0.53
C ASP A 101 -10.58 14.16 -0.04
N PRO A 102 -11.80 13.85 0.46
CA PRO A 102 -12.61 12.74 -0.02
C PRO A 102 -13.02 12.90 -1.49
N VAL A 103 -12.99 14.11 -2.05
CA VAL A 103 -13.27 14.38 -3.47
C VAL A 103 -12.00 14.53 -4.30
N LEU A 104 -10.83 14.11 -3.80
CA LEU A 104 -9.56 14.23 -4.49
C LEU A 104 -9.50 13.37 -5.77
N ASP A 105 -9.81 13.98 -6.91
CA ASP A 105 -9.80 13.36 -8.24
C ASP A 105 -8.44 12.74 -8.60
N ALA A 106 -7.35 13.35 -8.11
CA ALA A 106 -5.99 12.99 -8.46
C ALA A 106 -5.59 11.54 -8.10
N VAL A 107 -6.30 10.89 -7.15
CA VAL A 107 -6.02 9.51 -6.73
C VAL A 107 -6.97 8.48 -7.35
N MET A 108 -7.87 8.91 -8.23
CA MET A 108 -8.96 8.07 -8.74
C MET A 108 -8.59 7.36 -10.04
N TRP A 109 -8.56 6.03 -9.99
CA TRP A 109 -8.24 5.17 -11.13
C TRP A 109 -9.39 4.24 -11.51
N LYS A 110 -9.46 3.92 -12.80
CA LYS A 110 -10.31 2.89 -13.39
C LYS A 110 -9.45 1.88 -14.14
N PRO A 111 -9.30 0.65 -13.62
CA PRO A 111 -8.73 -0.43 -14.39
C PRO A 111 -9.60 -0.71 -15.62
N ALA A 112 -8.96 -0.94 -16.77
CA ALA A 112 -9.64 -1.32 -18.00
C ALA A 112 -8.90 -2.49 -18.64
N ALA A 113 -9.64 -3.45 -19.17
CA ALA A 113 -9.08 -4.57 -19.89
C ALA A 113 -8.33 -4.08 -21.14
N VAL A 114 -7.23 -4.75 -21.48
CA VAL A 114 -6.51 -4.53 -22.72
C VAL A 114 -7.03 -5.54 -23.75
N PRO A 115 -7.63 -5.10 -24.86
CA PRO A 115 -8.00 -5.99 -25.95
C PRO A 115 -6.78 -6.76 -26.46
N ASP A 116 -6.96 -8.05 -26.76
CA ASP A 116 -5.93 -8.93 -27.34
C ASP A 116 -4.65 -9.09 -26.48
N ALA A 117 -4.70 -8.72 -25.20
CA ALA A 117 -3.62 -8.99 -24.25
C ALA A 117 -3.86 -10.29 -23.48
N PRO A 118 -2.79 -10.96 -23.02
CA PRO A 118 -2.92 -12.07 -22.08
C PRO A 118 -3.70 -11.65 -20.83
N ALA A 119 -4.41 -12.61 -20.22
CA ALA A 119 -5.14 -12.39 -18.97
C ALA A 119 -4.25 -11.72 -17.90
N GLY A 120 -4.86 -10.86 -17.09
CA GLY A 120 -4.15 -10.12 -16.02
C GLY A 120 -3.50 -8.80 -16.45
N HIS A 121 -3.51 -8.45 -17.74
CA HIS A 121 -3.06 -7.14 -18.22
C HIS A 121 -4.18 -6.10 -18.22
N VAL A 122 -3.88 -4.93 -17.67
CA VAL A 122 -4.81 -3.82 -17.56
C VAL A 122 -4.19 -2.50 -18.00
N LEU A 123 -5.05 -1.56 -18.40
CA LEU A 123 -4.75 -0.14 -18.41
C LEU A 123 -5.23 0.45 -17.08
N MET A 124 -4.39 1.22 -16.42
CA MET A 124 -4.80 2.02 -15.26
C MET A 124 -5.17 3.41 -15.76
N ARG A 125 -6.47 3.64 -16.01
CA ARG A 125 -6.97 4.93 -16.51
C ARG A 125 -7.24 5.87 -15.35
N HIS A 126 -6.71 7.08 -15.43
CA HIS A 126 -7.00 8.14 -14.47
C HIS A 126 -8.38 8.76 -14.78
N LEU A 127 -9.07 9.28 -13.76
CA LEU A 127 -10.35 9.99 -13.91
C LEU A 127 -10.29 11.09 -14.97
N LEU A 128 -9.22 11.90 -14.95
CA LEU A 128 -8.97 12.99 -15.89
C LEU A 128 -8.40 12.52 -17.24
N ASN A 129 -8.86 11.37 -17.75
CA ASN A 129 -8.64 10.92 -19.13
C ASN A 129 -7.20 10.57 -19.55
N GLY A 130 -6.29 10.31 -18.60
CA GLY A 130 -4.94 9.78 -18.87
C GLY A 130 -4.79 8.29 -18.56
N THR A 131 -3.69 7.67 -19.01
CA THR A 131 -3.36 6.26 -18.66
C THR A 131 -1.96 6.17 -18.06
N LEU A 132 -1.82 5.43 -16.96
CA LEU A 132 -0.53 5.17 -16.32
C LEU A 132 0.45 4.54 -17.31
N ARG A 133 1.65 5.10 -17.40
CA ARG A 133 2.66 4.72 -18.37
C ARG A 133 4.01 4.45 -17.71
N ALA A 134 4.59 3.32 -18.06
CA ALA A 134 5.99 3.01 -17.85
C ALA A 134 6.83 3.65 -18.97
N ASN A 135 7.73 4.58 -18.64
CA ASN A 135 8.64 5.16 -19.63
C ASN A 135 9.91 4.29 -19.77
N GLY A 136 10.79 4.67 -20.72
CA GLY A 136 12.09 4.01 -20.84
C GLY A 136 12.28 2.98 -21.94
N ARG A 137 11.25 2.65 -22.73
CA ARG A 137 11.35 1.64 -23.82
C ARG A 137 12.57 1.84 -24.73
N PHE A 138 12.90 3.09 -25.06
CA PHE A 138 14.01 3.42 -25.95
C PHE A 138 15.24 4.00 -25.22
N ARG A 139 15.14 4.21 -23.90
CA ARG A 139 16.19 4.83 -23.08
C ARG A 139 16.25 4.09 -21.75
N VAL A 140 17.16 3.12 -21.65
CA VAL A 140 17.23 2.18 -20.52
C VAL A 140 17.46 2.85 -19.15
N TRP A 141 18.03 4.05 -19.13
CA TRP A 141 18.21 4.83 -17.90
C TRP A 141 16.93 5.54 -17.43
N ASN A 142 15.92 5.67 -18.31
CA ASN A 142 14.66 6.30 -17.95
C ASN A 142 13.73 5.25 -17.32
N ASN A 143 13.70 5.22 -16.00
CA ASN A 143 12.79 4.39 -15.21
C ASN A 143 11.55 5.17 -14.74
N GLY A 144 11.23 6.30 -15.36
CA GLY A 144 10.17 7.20 -14.93
C GLY A 144 8.77 6.65 -15.18
N VAL A 145 7.84 7.04 -14.31
CA VAL A 145 6.41 6.73 -14.43
C VAL A 145 5.65 8.02 -14.67
N SER A 146 4.71 8.00 -15.60
CA SER A 146 3.92 9.18 -15.96
C SER A 146 2.48 8.80 -16.32
N ILE A 147 1.67 9.81 -16.59
CA ILE A 147 0.29 9.65 -17.05
C ILE A 147 0.22 10.20 -18.47
N ASP A 148 0.09 9.27 -19.41
CA ASP A 148 -0.01 9.53 -20.83
C ASP A 148 -1.44 9.96 -21.17
N MET A 149 -1.61 11.20 -21.62
CA MET A 149 -2.90 11.79 -21.95
C MET A 149 -3.45 11.32 -23.31
N TYR A 150 -2.73 10.44 -24.01
CA TYR A 150 -3.21 9.83 -25.25
C TYR A 150 -4.24 8.71 -24.98
N PHE A 151 -5.33 8.68 -25.75
CA PHE A 151 -6.49 7.79 -25.54
C PHE A 151 -6.37 6.37 -26.11
N GLY A 152 -5.28 6.01 -26.80
CA GLY A 152 -5.15 4.67 -27.39
C GLY A 152 -4.84 3.56 -26.37
N ASN A 153 -4.67 2.32 -26.84
CA ASN A 153 -4.25 1.17 -26.02
C ASN A 153 -3.06 0.38 -26.62
N ARG A 154 -2.58 0.76 -27.82
CA ARG A 154 -1.60 0.00 -28.60
C ARG A 154 -0.19 -0.11 -27.99
N SER A 155 0.16 0.76 -27.04
CA SER A 155 1.51 0.77 -26.49
C SER A 155 1.61 -0.14 -25.27
N THR A 156 2.52 -1.11 -25.31
CA THR A 156 2.85 -1.97 -24.16
C THR A 156 3.39 -1.19 -22.97
N MET A 157 3.85 0.05 -23.18
CA MET A 157 4.28 0.97 -22.12
C MET A 157 3.13 1.43 -21.21
N ARG A 158 1.87 1.29 -21.64
CA ARG A 158 0.68 1.65 -20.85
C ARG A 158 -0.03 0.46 -20.22
N GLN A 159 0.52 -0.73 -20.46
CA GLN A 159 -0.10 -1.98 -20.06
C GLN A 159 0.64 -2.56 -18.86
N TRP A 160 -0.11 -2.93 -17.85
CA TRP A 160 0.40 -3.40 -16.56
C TRP A 160 -0.16 -4.78 -16.27
N MET A 161 0.70 -5.72 -15.91
CA MET A 161 0.30 -7.00 -15.35
C MET A 161 0.06 -6.81 -13.85
N VAL A 162 -1.12 -7.23 -13.38
CA VAL A 162 -1.45 -7.23 -11.94
C VAL A 162 -0.98 -8.53 -11.32
N GLU A 163 -0.01 -8.47 -10.42
CA GLU A 163 0.44 -9.63 -9.65
C GLU A 163 -0.08 -9.52 -8.22
N VAL A 164 -1.03 -10.38 -7.84
CA VAL A 164 -1.56 -10.42 -6.46
C VAL A 164 -0.46 -10.89 -5.51
N VAL A 165 -0.28 -10.15 -4.43
CA VAL A 165 0.65 -10.49 -3.36
C VAL A 165 -0.10 -11.34 -2.35
N PRO A 166 0.35 -12.59 -2.08
CA PRO A 166 -0.33 -13.43 -1.11
C PRO A 166 -0.30 -12.77 0.28
N PRO A 167 -1.35 -13.00 1.08
CA PRO A 167 -1.37 -12.53 2.45
C PRO A 167 -0.19 -13.08 3.24
N ARG A 168 0.32 -12.27 4.18
CA ARG A 168 1.38 -12.73 5.08
C ARG A 168 0.83 -13.78 6.06
N PRO A 169 1.60 -14.83 6.40
CA PRO A 169 1.17 -15.83 7.38
C PRO A 169 0.79 -15.19 8.72
N GLN A 170 -0.18 -15.80 9.41
CA GLN A 170 -0.58 -15.37 10.75
C GLN A 170 0.61 -15.46 11.71
N GLY A 171 0.83 -14.41 12.50
CA GLY A 171 1.98 -14.31 13.41
C GLY A 171 3.28 -13.82 12.77
N TYR A 172 3.31 -13.51 11.46
CA TYR A 172 4.47 -12.87 10.85
C TYR A 172 4.68 -11.46 11.42
N VAL A 173 5.80 -11.25 12.11
CA VAL A 173 6.27 -9.94 12.56
C VAL A 173 7.30 -9.43 11.56
N PRO A 174 7.02 -8.37 10.80
CA PRO A 174 8.02 -7.78 9.90
C PRO A 174 9.24 -7.30 10.69
N VAL A 175 10.43 -7.80 10.32
CA VAL A 175 11.69 -7.29 10.86
C VAL A 175 11.86 -5.85 10.35
N LEU A 176 12.01 -4.91 11.29
CA LEU A 176 12.24 -3.52 10.92
C LEU A 176 13.65 -3.37 10.32
N PRO A 177 13.83 -2.45 9.35
CA PRO A 177 15.14 -2.06 8.88
C PRO A 177 16.03 -1.70 10.07
N ALA A 178 17.26 -2.22 10.06
CA ALA A 178 18.27 -1.77 11.02
C ALA A 178 18.40 -0.24 10.90
N PRO A 179 18.62 0.49 12.01
CA PRO A 179 18.89 1.91 11.94
C PRO A 179 20.02 2.13 10.95
N SER A 180 19.81 2.97 9.94
CA SER A 180 20.89 3.39 9.09
C SER A 180 21.92 4.11 9.96
N GLU A 181 23.01 3.45 10.35
CA GLU A 181 24.21 4.15 10.78
C GLU A 181 24.57 5.10 9.64
N THR A 182 24.80 6.37 9.96
CA THR A 182 25.44 7.31 9.02
C THR A 182 26.60 6.57 8.35
N PRO A 183 26.80 6.70 7.02
CA PRO A 183 27.80 5.89 6.33
C PRO A 183 29.14 6.02 7.03
N ARG A 184 29.63 4.92 7.62
CA ARG A 184 31.04 4.82 8.00
C ARG A 184 31.84 5.07 6.73
N ARG A 185 32.80 5.99 6.83
CA ARG A 185 33.70 6.42 5.76
C ARG A 185 34.38 5.20 5.15
N HIS A 186 33.86 4.70 4.04
CA HIS A 186 34.61 3.87 3.11
C HIS A 186 34.90 4.72 1.88
N THR A 187 36.16 5.13 1.80
CA THR A 187 36.80 5.84 0.71
C THR A 187 36.75 4.99 -0.57
N PHE A 188 35.82 5.30 -1.46
CA PHE A 188 35.91 4.93 -2.88
C PHE A 188 35.90 6.21 -3.73
N LEU A 189 36.97 6.38 -4.50
CA LEU A 189 37.45 7.64 -5.09
C LEU A 189 36.60 8.25 -6.23
N PHE A 190 35.38 7.77 -6.49
CA PHE A 190 34.56 8.27 -7.61
C PHE A 190 33.08 8.52 -7.29
N TRP A 191 32.71 8.58 -6.03
CA TRP A 191 31.38 9.02 -5.61
C TRP A 191 31.52 10.22 -4.71
N ARG A 192 31.05 11.40 -5.15
CA ARG A 192 30.94 12.57 -4.28
C ARG A 192 30.10 12.16 -3.06
N PRO A 193 30.62 12.26 -1.83
CA PRO A 193 29.81 12.03 -0.65
C PRO A 193 28.65 13.01 -0.69
N ARG A 194 27.41 12.51 -0.78
CA ARG A 194 26.24 13.32 -0.46
C ARG A 194 26.46 13.76 0.98
N ALA A 195 26.54 15.08 1.20
CA ALA A 195 26.75 15.67 2.51
C ALA A 195 25.89 14.96 3.57
N PRO A 196 26.39 14.75 4.81
CA PRO A 196 25.60 14.13 5.87
C PRO A 196 24.26 14.84 5.90
N GLY A 197 23.20 14.10 5.54
CA GLY A 197 21.88 14.68 5.37
C GLY A 197 21.52 15.35 6.68
N VAL A 198 21.45 16.69 6.68
CA VAL A 198 20.96 17.47 7.82
C VAL A 198 19.68 16.78 8.27
N ALA A 199 19.68 16.34 9.52
CA ALA A 199 18.61 15.55 10.11
C ALA A 199 17.30 16.36 9.92
N ARG A 200 16.49 15.97 8.95
CA ARG A 200 15.33 16.76 8.54
C ARG A 200 14.31 16.73 9.66
N ARG A 201 14.03 17.90 10.22
CA ARG A 201 13.05 18.06 11.29
C ARG A 201 11.66 17.83 10.70
N ARG A 202 10.97 16.79 11.16
CA ARG A 202 9.54 16.59 10.91
C ARG A 202 8.76 16.60 12.20
N ILE A 203 7.47 16.92 12.12
CA ILE A 203 6.56 16.80 13.24
C ILE A 203 5.87 15.44 13.17
N ILE A 204 5.95 14.67 14.25
CA ILE A 204 5.14 13.47 14.43
C ILE A 204 3.94 13.85 15.28
N ARG A 205 2.73 13.61 14.76
CA ARG A 205 1.48 13.69 15.52
C ARG A 205 0.99 12.27 15.74
N TYR A 206 0.59 11.94 16.95
CA TYR A 206 0.20 10.57 17.25
C TYR A 206 -1.08 10.45 18.07
N LEU A 207 -1.82 9.37 17.81
CA LEU A 207 -3.02 8.98 18.53
C LEU A 207 -2.84 7.59 19.15
N LEU A 208 -3.51 7.39 20.27
CA LEU A 208 -3.65 6.08 20.92
C LEU A 208 -4.93 5.39 20.45
N PRO A 209 -5.06 4.06 20.60
CA PRO A 209 -6.18 3.31 20.03
C PRO A 209 -7.54 3.70 20.64
N GLN A 210 -7.53 4.27 21.85
CA GLN A 210 -8.75 4.73 22.53
C GLN A 210 -9.25 6.08 22.02
N GLN A 211 -8.45 6.80 21.24
CA GLN A 211 -8.80 8.12 20.71
C GLN A 211 -9.50 7.99 19.35
N PRO A 212 -10.44 8.88 19.02
CA PRO A 212 -11.05 8.91 17.69
C PRO A 212 -9.98 9.20 16.64
N LEU A 213 -10.00 8.47 15.52
CA LEU A 213 -9.08 8.67 14.41
C LEU A 213 -9.38 10.01 13.71
N ASN A 214 -8.78 11.10 14.22
CA ASN A 214 -8.97 12.43 13.68
C ASN A 214 -7.73 13.30 13.88
N PHE A 215 -7.00 13.54 12.78
CA PHE A 215 -5.87 14.46 12.73
C PHE A 215 -6.24 15.83 12.14
N GLY A 216 -7.53 16.08 11.93
CA GLY A 216 -8.05 17.30 11.30
C GLY A 216 -7.73 18.58 12.08
N PRO A 217 -7.97 19.75 11.46
CA PRO A 217 -7.80 21.04 12.11
C PRO A 217 -8.67 21.15 13.38
N GLY A 218 -8.22 21.93 14.35
CA GLY A 218 -8.92 22.15 15.62
C GLY A 218 -8.74 21.04 16.67
N HIS A 219 -8.19 19.88 16.31
CA HIS A 219 -7.95 18.79 17.25
C HIS A 219 -6.53 18.87 17.84
N LYS A 220 -6.43 19.04 19.16
CA LYS A 220 -5.15 19.06 19.87
C LYS A 220 -4.63 17.63 20.03
N VAL A 221 -3.81 17.22 19.07
CA VAL A 221 -3.15 15.90 19.05
C VAL A 221 -1.73 16.03 19.63
N PRO A 222 -1.28 15.11 20.51
CA PRO A 222 0.11 15.06 20.97
C PRO A 222 1.08 15.05 19.80
N SER A 223 2.16 15.82 19.90
CA SER A 223 3.15 15.91 18.84
C SER A 223 4.56 16.16 19.37
N PHE A 224 5.56 15.76 18.58
CA PHE A 224 6.97 16.04 18.86
C PHE A 224 7.79 16.16 17.59
N ALA A 225 8.93 16.84 17.68
CA ALA A 225 9.90 16.93 16.59
C ALA A 225 10.73 15.65 16.50
N PHE A 226 10.88 15.12 15.29
CA PHE A 226 11.67 13.95 14.98
C PHE A 226 12.65 14.26 13.84
N TYR A 227 13.86 13.70 13.92
CA TYR A 227 14.98 14.10 13.07
C TYR A 227 15.59 12.93 12.28
N SER A 228 15.18 11.70 12.57
CA SER A 228 15.71 10.51 11.91
C SER A 228 14.76 10.04 10.80
N PRO A 229 15.24 9.42 9.72
CA PRO A 229 14.39 8.67 8.81
C PRO A 229 14.06 7.27 9.36
N SER A 230 14.75 6.80 10.40
CA SER A 230 14.65 5.40 10.82
C SER A 230 13.33 5.09 11.53
N VAL A 231 12.60 4.11 11.00
CA VAL A 231 11.37 3.61 11.64
C VAL A 231 11.68 2.92 12.98
N TYR A 232 12.84 2.26 13.09
CA TYR A 232 13.30 1.67 14.33
C TYR A 232 13.49 2.74 15.42
N ASN A 233 14.21 3.83 15.11
CA ASN A 233 14.40 4.93 16.06
C ASN A 233 13.07 5.58 16.45
N LEU A 234 12.14 5.70 15.51
CA LEU A 234 10.79 6.20 15.81
C LEU A 234 10.04 5.26 16.75
N ARG A 235 10.11 3.95 16.51
CA ARG A 235 9.48 2.93 17.36
C ARG A 235 10.04 2.97 18.77
N THR A 236 11.35 3.10 18.93
CA THR A 236 12.00 3.29 20.23
C THR A 236 11.47 4.53 20.94
N GLN A 237 11.40 5.66 20.23
CA GLN A 237 10.88 6.90 20.79
C GLN A 237 9.41 6.84 21.18
N MET A 238 8.59 6.07 20.46
CA MET A 238 7.18 5.84 20.78
C MET A 238 7.02 4.87 21.95
N GLY A 239 7.78 3.77 21.99
CA GLY A 239 7.75 2.83 23.11
C GLY A 239 8.07 3.51 24.44
N ILE A 240 9.09 4.38 24.47
CA ILE A 240 9.43 5.18 25.66
C ILE A 240 8.31 6.15 26.07
N ARG A 241 7.59 6.73 25.10
CA ARG A 241 6.57 7.74 25.37
C ARG A 241 5.21 7.17 25.77
N VAL A 242 4.89 5.98 25.27
CA VAL A 242 3.52 5.46 25.29
C VAL A 242 3.41 4.15 26.07
N HIS A 243 4.45 3.32 26.06
CA HIS A 243 4.41 1.94 26.57
C HIS A 243 5.57 1.64 27.52
N ASP A 244 5.95 2.61 28.36
CA ASP A 244 6.99 2.48 29.40
C ASP A 244 8.33 1.86 28.93
N GLY A 245 8.68 2.07 27.65
CA GLY A 245 9.91 1.55 27.05
C GLY A 245 9.78 0.20 26.35
N GLU A 246 8.59 -0.39 26.24
CA GLU A 246 8.37 -1.68 25.57
C GLU A 246 8.37 -1.55 24.02
N ILE A 247 9.57 -1.47 23.43
CA ILE A 247 9.77 -1.26 21.98
C ILE A 247 9.17 -2.41 21.15
N GLY A 248 9.40 -3.66 21.57
CA GLY A 248 9.07 -4.88 20.81
C GLY A 248 7.58 -5.10 20.56
N VAL A 249 6.72 -4.58 21.43
CA VAL A 249 5.26 -4.65 21.34
C VAL A 249 4.63 -3.36 20.81
N THR A 250 5.40 -2.30 20.61
CA THR A 250 4.91 -1.04 20.03
C THR A 250 4.62 -1.22 18.54
N ILE A 251 3.36 -1.20 18.11
CA ILE A 251 2.98 -1.24 16.69
C ILE A 251 2.65 0.18 16.25
N MET A 252 3.13 0.60 15.09
CA MET A 252 2.85 1.93 14.54
C MET A 252 2.18 1.81 13.18
N CYS A 253 1.11 2.57 12.96
CA CYS A 253 0.48 2.70 11.65
C CYS A 253 0.48 4.16 11.21
N VAL A 254 0.88 4.42 9.98
CA VAL A 254 0.81 5.76 9.38
C VAL A 254 -0.54 5.98 8.71
N GLN A 255 -1.07 7.20 8.83
CA GLN A 255 -2.18 7.70 8.03
C GLN A 255 -1.67 8.78 7.08
N ALA A 256 -1.50 8.47 5.78
CA ALA A 256 -1.06 9.47 4.82
C ALA A 256 -2.25 10.28 4.28
N GLY A 257 -2.40 11.47 4.82
CA GLY A 257 -3.53 12.37 4.62
C GLY A 257 -4.75 12.02 5.46
N LEU A 258 -5.65 12.99 5.63
CA LEU A 258 -6.78 12.91 6.58
C LEU A 258 -7.76 11.75 6.35
N TYR A 259 -7.89 11.30 5.10
CA TYR A 259 -8.79 10.22 4.66
C TYR A 259 -8.01 8.97 4.24
N GLY A 260 -6.69 8.99 4.35
CA GLY A 260 -5.85 7.84 4.06
C GLY A 260 -6.19 6.67 4.97
N ARG A 261 -6.20 5.45 4.43
CA ARG A 261 -6.26 4.23 5.24
C ARG A 261 -4.97 4.05 6.05
N LEU A 262 -5.11 3.46 7.24
CA LEU A 262 -3.95 3.10 8.06
C LEU A 262 -3.08 2.05 7.36
N THR A 263 -1.77 2.27 7.40
CA THR A 263 -0.75 1.37 6.87
C THR A 263 0.29 1.09 7.94
N PRO A 264 0.61 -0.19 8.24
CA PRO A 264 1.69 -0.53 9.16
C PRO A 264 3.01 0.11 8.73
N LEU A 265 3.65 0.83 9.65
CA LEU A 265 4.89 1.53 9.40
C LEU A 265 6.06 0.57 9.65
N ILE A 266 6.51 -0.08 8.57
CA ILE A 266 7.57 -1.10 8.60
C ILE A 266 8.77 -0.76 7.72
N THR A 267 8.71 0.37 7.01
CA THR A 267 9.84 0.93 6.26
C THR A 267 10.28 2.25 6.89
N ASP A 268 11.53 2.64 6.65
CA ASP A 268 12.00 3.97 7.00
C ASP A 268 11.12 5.07 6.40
N LEU A 269 11.10 6.22 7.07
CA LEU A 269 10.24 7.33 6.75
C LEU A 269 10.61 7.97 5.40
N PRO A 270 9.63 8.40 4.60
CA PRO A 270 9.89 9.11 3.35
C PRO A 270 10.55 10.46 3.64
N HIS A 271 11.48 10.92 2.81
CA HIS A 271 12.24 12.17 2.93
C HIS A 271 11.42 13.42 2.55
N ILE A 272 10.25 13.56 3.16
CA ILE A 272 9.34 14.70 3.01
C ILE A 272 9.14 15.40 4.36
N ASP A 273 9.01 16.73 4.36
CA ASP A 273 8.93 17.52 5.59
C ASP A 273 7.49 17.69 6.11
N GLU A 274 6.52 17.01 5.47
CA GLU A 274 5.13 16.95 5.91
C GLU A 274 4.99 16.32 7.31
N PRO A 275 4.06 16.81 8.16
CA PRO A 275 3.73 16.16 9.42
C PRO A 275 3.30 14.71 9.20
N LEU A 276 3.81 13.80 10.02
CA LEU A 276 3.47 12.39 9.97
C LEU A 276 2.40 12.08 11.01
N HIS A 277 1.25 11.58 10.56
CA HIS A 277 0.15 11.14 11.42
C HIS A 277 0.28 9.65 11.72
N ILE A 278 0.41 9.29 13.00
CA ILE A 278 0.67 7.92 13.44
C ILE A 278 -0.36 7.48 14.47
N VAL A 279 -0.91 6.28 14.30
CA VAL A 279 -1.64 5.60 15.38
C VAL A 279 -0.73 4.57 15.99
N VAL A 280 -0.57 4.63 17.31
CA VAL A 280 0.31 3.73 18.06
C VAL A 280 -0.55 2.71 18.79
N TYR A 281 -0.25 1.44 18.60
CA TYR A 281 -0.92 0.31 19.24
C TYR A 281 0.06 -0.43 20.15
N LEU A 282 -0.48 -1.13 21.13
CA LEU A 282 0.25 -2.09 21.94
C LEU A 282 -0.09 -3.51 21.45
N ALA A 283 0.93 -4.34 21.27
CA ALA A 283 0.69 -5.73 20.91
C ALA A 283 -0.03 -6.49 22.05
N GLY A 284 -0.83 -7.50 21.73
CA GLY A 284 -1.76 -8.20 22.61
C GLY A 284 -3.08 -7.48 22.95
N THR A 285 -3.37 -6.29 22.43
CA THR A 285 -4.58 -5.52 22.80
C THR A 285 -5.70 -5.61 21.76
N PRO A 286 -6.99 -5.43 22.12
CA PRO A 286 -8.11 -5.49 21.17
C PRO A 286 -7.97 -4.54 19.96
N GLY A 287 -7.24 -3.43 20.13
CA GLY A 287 -6.91 -2.47 19.06
C GLY A 287 -5.96 -3.03 18.00
N GLU A 288 -5.22 -4.10 18.28
CA GLU A 288 -4.36 -4.80 17.32
C GLU A 288 -5.13 -5.34 16.13
N ASN A 289 -6.39 -5.71 16.31
CA ASN A 289 -7.18 -6.27 15.23
C ASN A 289 -7.26 -5.28 14.05
N PHE A 290 -7.17 -3.96 14.27
CA PHE A 290 -7.12 -2.98 13.18
C PHE A 290 -5.74 -2.85 12.52
N ALA A 291 -4.65 -3.15 13.23
CA ALA A 291 -3.28 -3.13 12.73
C ALA A 291 -2.86 -4.46 12.06
N VAL A 292 -3.47 -5.58 12.47
CA VAL A 292 -3.18 -6.95 12.03
C VAL A 292 -4.24 -7.48 11.04
N PHE A 293 -5.52 -7.02 11.06
CA PHE A 293 -6.52 -7.36 10.04
C PHE A 293 -6.43 -6.47 8.77
N LEU A 294 -5.29 -6.49 8.09
CA LEU A 294 -5.25 -6.16 6.66
C LEU A 294 -5.31 -7.40 5.75
N VAL A 295 -5.48 -8.60 6.33
CA VAL A 295 -5.32 -9.88 5.62
C VAL A 295 -6.55 -10.80 5.62
N VAL A 296 -7.45 -10.73 6.61
CA VAL A 296 -8.47 -11.80 6.76
C VAL A 296 -9.65 -11.69 5.77
N ARG A 297 -10.05 -10.48 5.35
CA ARG A 297 -11.18 -10.36 4.40
C ARG A 297 -10.85 -10.83 2.97
N ALA A 298 -9.60 -10.72 2.55
CA ALA A 298 -9.18 -11.13 1.21
C ALA A 298 -9.14 -12.64 1.02
N ALA A 299 -8.63 -13.39 2.02
CA ALA A 299 -8.56 -14.84 1.95
C ALA A 299 -9.96 -15.48 1.91
N LEU A 300 -10.91 -14.94 2.69
CA LEU A 300 -12.29 -15.43 2.66
C LEU A 300 -12.95 -15.18 1.31
N VAL A 301 -12.74 -14.00 0.69
CA VAL A 301 -13.32 -13.66 -0.62
C VAL A 301 -12.65 -14.44 -1.76
N ILE A 302 -11.33 -14.62 -1.74
CA ILE A 302 -10.62 -15.44 -2.73
C ILE A 302 -11.04 -16.91 -2.61
N CYS A 303 -11.18 -17.44 -1.39
CA CYS A 303 -11.73 -18.79 -1.20
C CYS A 303 -13.16 -18.86 -1.71
N LEU A 304 -14.05 -17.93 -1.34
CA LEU A 304 -15.45 -17.94 -1.79
C LEU A 304 -15.60 -17.81 -3.31
N SER A 305 -14.73 -17.06 -3.98
CA SER A 305 -14.76 -16.89 -5.44
C SER A 305 -14.16 -18.06 -6.22
N LEU A 306 -13.19 -18.78 -5.65
CA LEU A 306 -12.70 -20.04 -6.22
C LEU A 306 -13.67 -21.22 -5.94
N PHE A 307 -14.35 -21.22 -4.79
CA PHE A 307 -15.32 -22.28 -4.42
C PHE A 307 -16.70 -22.11 -5.06
N GLN A 308 -17.07 -20.93 -5.57
CA GLN A 308 -18.27 -20.79 -6.41
C GLN A 308 -18.15 -21.53 -7.76
N GLN A 309 -16.97 -22.05 -8.09
CA GLN A 309 -16.73 -22.84 -9.30
C GLN A 309 -16.89 -24.36 -9.08
N GLU A 310 -17.04 -24.84 -7.84
CA GLU A 310 -17.26 -26.26 -7.53
C GLU A 310 -18.66 -26.50 -6.94
N ASP A 311 -19.51 -27.21 -7.69
CA ASP A 311 -20.90 -27.55 -7.34
C ASP A 311 -21.00 -28.63 -6.25
N SER A 312 -20.60 -28.33 -5.01
CA SER A 312 -20.82 -29.23 -3.87
C SER A 312 -21.83 -28.68 -2.87
N VAL A 313 -23.01 -29.31 -2.84
CA VAL A 313 -24.15 -28.98 -1.95
C VAL A 313 -23.82 -29.24 -0.47
N VAL A 314 -22.92 -30.18 -0.18
CA VAL A 314 -22.59 -30.61 1.19
C VAL A 314 -21.79 -29.55 1.94
N LEU A 315 -20.91 -28.80 1.26
CA LEU A 315 -20.13 -27.72 1.89
C LEU A 315 -20.96 -26.46 2.18
N ARG A 316 -22.03 -26.19 1.40
CA ARG A 316 -22.92 -25.04 1.63
C ARG A 316 -23.63 -25.13 2.98
N PHE A 317 -23.97 -26.33 3.42
CA PHE A 317 -24.63 -26.56 4.71
C PHE A 317 -23.69 -26.33 5.90
N ILE A 318 -22.45 -26.84 5.83
CA ILE A 318 -21.45 -26.68 6.90
C ILE A 318 -21.10 -25.19 7.08
N PHE A 319 -21.01 -24.42 6.00
CA PHE A 319 -20.70 -22.99 6.06
C PHE A 319 -21.85 -22.11 6.57
N SER A 320 -23.11 -22.48 6.30
CA SER A 320 -24.27 -21.75 6.86
C SER A 320 -24.30 -21.82 8.39
N SER A 321 -23.92 -22.97 8.97
CA SER A 321 -23.85 -23.14 10.43
C SER A 321 -22.71 -22.35 11.08
N LEU A 322 -21.58 -22.17 10.39
CA LEU A 322 -20.42 -21.39 10.85
C LEU A 322 -20.65 -19.87 10.79
N LEU A 323 -21.43 -19.38 9.82
CA LEU A 323 -21.82 -17.95 9.73
C LEU A 323 -22.91 -17.55 10.72
N SER A 324 -23.76 -18.50 11.16
CA SER A 324 -24.89 -18.22 12.07
C SER A 324 -24.56 -18.41 13.57
N GLY A 325 -23.32 -18.74 13.93
CA GLY A 325 -22.88 -18.83 15.34
C GLY A 325 -23.68 -19.81 16.21
N SER A 326 -24.28 -20.85 15.63
CA SER A 326 -25.07 -21.84 16.38
C SER A 326 -24.23 -23.10 16.62
N VAL A 327 -23.67 -23.22 17.83
CA VAL A 327 -23.04 -24.46 18.31
C VAL A 327 -24.14 -25.44 18.72
N LEU A 328 -24.44 -26.43 17.89
CA LEU A 328 -25.23 -27.58 18.27
C LEU A 328 -24.32 -28.58 19.00
N ILE A 329 -24.38 -28.57 20.33
CA ILE A 329 -23.75 -29.59 21.18
C ILE A 329 -24.55 -30.89 21.01
N GLY A 330 -24.04 -31.80 20.18
CA GLY A 330 -24.51 -33.18 20.14
C GLY A 330 -24.04 -33.92 21.38
N ARG A 331 -24.95 -34.11 22.36
CA ARG A 331 -24.73 -35.05 23.47
C ARG A 331 -24.70 -36.48 22.91
N THR A 332 -23.58 -37.16 23.06
CA THR A 332 -23.50 -38.62 22.95
C THR A 332 -24.16 -39.24 24.19
N ALA A 333 -25.31 -39.88 23.99
CA ALA A 333 -25.91 -40.75 25.01
C ALA A 333 -25.39 -42.17 24.80
N CYS A 334 -24.60 -42.64 25.77
CA CYS A 334 -24.21 -44.03 25.91
C CYS A 334 -25.43 -44.85 26.35
N SER A 335 -25.81 -45.89 25.62
CA SER A 335 -26.84 -46.86 26.05
C SER A 335 -26.14 -48.11 26.57
N SER A 336 -26.24 -48.37 27.86
CA SER A 336 -26.00 -49.69 28.43
C SER A 336 -27.14 -50.64 28.08
N LYS A 337 -26.80 -51.87 27.71
CA LYS A 337 -27.54 -53.07 28.07
C LYS A 337 -26.58 -54.02 28.76
#